data_AF-A0A3M1BIF8-F1
#
_entry.id   AF-A0A3M1BIF8-F1
#
_cell.length_a   1.000
_cell.length_b   1.000
_cell.length_c   1.000
_cell.angle_alpha   90.00
_cell.angle_beta   90.00
_cell.angle_gamma   90.00
#
_symmetry.space_group_name_H-M   'P 1'
#
loop_
_entity.id
_entity.type
_entity.pdbx_description
1 polymer ?
#
loop_
_entity_poly.entity_id
_entity_poly.type
_entity_poly.pdbx_seq_one_letter_code
_entity_poly.pdbx_strand_id
1 'polypeptide(L)' 'MSTAITPTGCLGPCGLGPTIVVYPDAVWYGNVKPSDVEEIVQSHLKGGKPVERLVVSKGKPPGMF' A
#
# COMPACT_ATOMS: atom_id res chain seq x y z
N MET A 1 -11.71 -5.26 -14.48
CA MET A 1 -10.76 -4.34 -13.84
C MET A 1 -9.40 -5.00 -13.87
N SER A 2 -8.46 -4.47 -14.66
CA SER A 2 -7.09 -5.00 -14.75
C SER A 2 -6.21 -4.28 -13.74
N THR A 3 -5.77 -4.96 -12.69
CA THR A 3 -4.75 -4.45 -11.76
C THR A 3 -3.39 -4.95 -12.19
N ALA A 4 -2.44 -4.05 -12.41
CA ALA A 4 -1.04 -4.41 -12.63
C ALA A 4 -0.29 -4.46 -11.30
N ILE A 5 0.61 -5.44 -11.16
CA ILE A 5 1.52 -5.56 -10.02
C ILE A 5 2.94 -5.47 -10.56
N THR A 6 3.71 -4.51 -10.05
CA THR A 6 5.09 -4.29 -10.45
C THR A 6 6.00 -4.43 -9.23
N PRO A 7 6.94 -5.39 -9.20
CA PRO A 7 7.95 -5.43 -8.16
C PRO A 7 8.88 -4.22 -8.27
N THR A 8 9.30 -3.67 -7.14
CA THR A 8 10.17 -2.49 -7.10
C THR A 8 11.39 -2.74 -6.23
N GLY A 9 12.41 -1.91 -6.41
CA GLY A 9 13.49 -1.76 -5.43
C GLY A 9 13.04 -0.99 -4.19
N CYS A 10 13.99 -0.38 -3.50
CA CYS A 10 13.75 0.44 -2.32
C CYS A 10 12.83 1.64 -2.63
N LEU A 11 11.82 1.87 -1.78
CA LEU A 11 10.91 3.01 -1.86
C LEU A 11 11.19 4.11 -0.81
N GLY A 12 12.19 3.90 0.06
CA GLY A 12 12.56 4.84 1.13
C GLY A 12 12.25 4.38 2.56
N PRO A 13 10.98 4.07 2.93
CA PRO A 13 10.60 3.83 4.32
C PRO A 13 10.93 2.40 4.79
N CYS A 14 12.22 2.04 4.81
CA CYS A 14 12.68 0.67 5.13
C CYS A 14 12.21 0.17 6.51
N GLY A 15 12.12 1.05 7.51
CA GLY A 15 11.65 0.71 8.86
C GLY A 15 10.15 0.36 8.95
N LEU A 16 9.40 0.57 7.87
CA LEU A 16 7.97 0.25 7.75
C LEU A 16 7.73 -0.86 6.71
N GLY A 17 8.79 -1.55 6.28
CA GLY A 17 8.70 -2.64 5.32
C GLY A 17 8.04 -3.90 5.91
N PRO A 18 7.44 -4.78 5.08
CA PRO A 18 7.21 -4.66 3.64
C PRO A 18 6.26 -3.52 3.28
N THR A 19 6.59 -2.76 2.23
CA THR A 19 5.85 -1.57 1.80
C THR A 19 5.17 -1.80 0.45
N ILE A 20 3.94 -1.31 0.32
CA ILE A 20 3.18 -1.33 -0.95
C ILE A 20 2.62 0.08 -1.18
N VAL A 21 2.67 0.56 -2.42
CA VAL A 21 1.96 1.79 -2.83
C VAL A 21 0.89 1.46 -3.87
N VAL A 22 -0.32 1.95 -3.66
CA VAL A 22 -1.43 1.80 -4.61
C VAL A 22 -1.67 3.13 -5.32
N TYR A 23 -1.53 3.11 -6.64
CA TYR A 23 -1.86 4.23 -7.52
C TYR A 23 -3.20 3.99 -8.24
N PRO A 24 -3.96 5.04 -8.58
CA PRO A 24 -3.64 6.48 -8.45
C PRO A 24 -3.84 7.06 -7.05
N ASP A 25 -4.45 6.33 -6.11
CA ASP A 25 -4.83 6.81 -4.77
C ASP A 25 -3.66 7.30 -3.90
N ALA A 26 -2.43 6.94 -4.26
CA ALA A 26 -1.21 7.24 -3.54
C ALA A 26 -1.26 6.83 -2.05
N VAL A 27 -1.89 5.67 -1.78
CA VAL A 27 -1.96 5.08 -0.44
C VAL A 27 -0.74 4.20 -0.23
N TRP A 28 -0.03 4.45 0.87
CA TRP A 28 1.14 3.69 1.28
C TRP A 28 0.75 2.76 2.42
N TYR A 29 0.95 1.46 2.19
CA TYR A 29 0.82 0.42 3.20
C TYR A 29 2.20 0.03 3.72
N GLY A 30 2.29 -0.21 5.02
CA GLY A 30 3.51 -0.69 5.69
C GLY A 30 3.25 -1.88 6.60
N ASN A 31 4.31 -2.58 6.99
CA ASN A 31 4.27 -3.79 7.81
C ASN A 31 3.33 -4.88 7.26
N VAL A 32 3.17 -4.94 5.93
CA VAL A 32 2.21 -5.85 5.29
C VAL A 32 2.67 -7.30 5.42
N LYS A 33 1.73 -8.19 5.75
CA LYS A 33 1.93 -9.64 5.79
C LYS A 33 1.17 -10.33 4.65
N PRO A 34 1.55 -11.57 4.27
CA PRO A 34 0.80 -12.34 3.27
C PRO A 34 -0.69 -12.50 3.59
N SER A 35 -1.05 -12.60 4.87
CA SER A 35 -2.45 -12.70 5.33
C SER A 35 -3.27 -11.42 5.09
N ASP A 36 -2.62 -10.27 4.91
CA ASP A 36 -3.30 -9.00 4.69
C ASP A 36 -3.68 -8.77 3.22
N VAL A 37 -3.07 -9.53 2.30
CA VAL A 37 -3.20 -9.31 0.85
C VAL A 37 -4.65 -9.45 0.39
N GLU A 38 -5.37 -10.45 0.89
CA GLU A 38 -6.77 -10.66 0.52
C GLU A 38 -7.65 -9.47 0.93
N GLU A 39 -7.45 -8.93 2.13
CA GLU A 39 -8.18 -7.75 2.60
C GLU A 39 -7.88 -6.52 1.75
N ILE A 40 -6.61 -6.28 1.40
CA ILE A 40 -6.21 -5.16 0.52
C ILE A 40 -6.88 -5.28 -0.85
N VAL A 41 -6.91 -6.49 -1.43
CA VAL A 41 -7.53 -6.71 -2.74
C VAL A 41 -9.05 -6.47 -2.68
N GLN A 42 -9.74 -7.04 -1.68
CA GLN A 42 -11.20 -6.95 -1.60
C GLN A 42 -11.67 -5.56 -1.17
N SER A 43 -11.09 -5.01 -0.11
CA SER A 43 -11.50 -3.72 0.44
C SER A 43 -11.03 -2.55 -0.43
N HIS A 44 -9.74 -2.52 -0.78
CA HIS A 44 -9.17 -1.36 -1.47
C HIS A 44 -9.28 -1.48 -2.98
N LEU A 45 -8.69 -2.50 -3.59
CA LEU A 45 -8.60 -2.57 -5.05
C LEU A 45 -9.96 -2.79 -5.72
N LYS A 46 -10.85 -3.59 -5.12
CA LYS A 46 -12.21 -3.81 -5.63
C LYS A 46 -13.24 -2.87 -4.99
N GLY A 47 -13.13 -2.64 -3.67
CA GLY A 47 -14.11 -1.88 -2.90
C GLY A 47 -13.86 -0.38 -2.78
N GLY A 48 -12.70 0.11 -3.23
CA GLY A 48 -12.32 1.53 -3.15
C GLY A 48 -12.06 2.04 -1.73
N LYS A 49 -11.91 1.16 -0.74
CA LYS A 49 -11.74 1.50 0.68
C LYS A 49 -10.38 1.03 1.20
N PRO A 50 -9.44 1.96 1.47
CA PRO A 50 -8.14 1.61 2.03
C PRO A 50 -8.25 0.86 3.36
N VAL A 51 -7.32 -0.07 3.60
CA VAL A 51 -7.22 -0.83 4.85
C VAL A 51 -6.48 0.03 5.88
N GLU A 52 -7.20 0.94 6.55
CA GLU A 52 -6.63 2.01 7.39
C GLU A 52 -5.62 1.52 8.44
N ARG A 53 -5.81 0.31 9.00
CA ARG A 53 -4.88 -0.28 9.98
C ARG A 53 -3.46 -0.50 9.45
N LEU A 54 -3.30 -0.60 8.13
CA LEU A 54 -2.01 -0.80 7.44
C LEU A 54 -1.49 0.48 6.80
N VAL A 55 -2.30 1.56 6.74
CA VAL A 55 -1.92 2.78 6.05
C VAL A 55 -0.88 3.54 6.88
N VAL A 56 0.25 3.84 6.24
CA VAL A 56 1.34 4.64 6.83
C VAL A 56 1.44 6.04 6.24
N SER A 57 0.89 6.27 5.04
CA SER A 57 0.80 7.60 4.42
C SER A 57 -0.24 7.63 3.28
N LYS A 58 -0.75 8.82 2.97
CA LYS A 58 -1.63 9.09 1.82
C LYS A 58 -1.12 10.32 1.05
N GLY A 59 -1.09 10.25 -0.28
CA GLY A 59 -0.71 11.36 -1.16
C GLY A 59 0.80 11.56 -1.34
N LYS A 60 1.61 11.31 -0.30
CA LYS A 60 3.09 11.44 -0.35
C LYS A 60 3.79 10.21 0.26
N PRO A 61 5.06 9.94 -0.08
CA PRO A 61 5.87 8.95 0.63
C PRO A 61 5.93 9.24 2.14
N PRO A 62 5.96 8.21 3.01
CA PRO A 62 6.14 8.40 4.44
C PRO A 62 7.42 9.18 4.75
N GLY A 63 7.33 10.18 5.63
CA GLY A 63 8.47 11.02 6.04
C GLY A 63 8.74 12.23 5.13
N MET A 64 7.93 12.45 4.09
CA MET A 64 8.03 13.60 3.19
C MET A 64 6.96 14.64 3.55
N PHE A 65 7.39 15.82 4.02
CA PHE A 65 6.52 16.92 4.44
C PHE A 65 6.03 17.78 3.26
#